data_AF-A0A2B7ZU31-F1
#
_entry.id   AF-A0A2B7ZU31-F1
#
_cell.length_a   1.000
_cell.length_b   1.000
_cell.length_c   1.000
_cell.angle_alpha   90.00
_cell.angle_beta   90.00
_cell.angle_gamma   90.00
#
_symmetry.space_group_name_H-M   'P 1'
#
loop_
_entity.id
_entity.type
_entity.pdbx_description
1 polymer ?
#
loop_
_entity_poly.entity_id
_entity_poly.type
_entity_poly.pdbx_seq_one_letter_code
_entity_poly.pdbx_strand_id
1 'polypeptide(L)'
;GFEKRKNRGRIDVYGKWEAIKTKWVSYYLNGKEEPGISVKKAVAASDEWCAEAYMETDYSTLSPEDFRKNLKAYVLFNELYLKDE
;
A
#
# COMPACT_ATOMS: atom_id res chain seq x y z
N GLY A 1 5.85 5.31 -11.78
CA GLY A 1 4.82 6.25 -12.24
C GLY A 1 5.35 7.66 -12.05
N PHE A 2 4.47 8.63 -11.91
CA PHE A 2 4.85 10.03 -11.81
C PHE A 2 5.45 10.38 -10.44
N GLU A 3 6.59 11.06 -10.44
CA GLU A 3 7.28 11.53 -9.24
C GLU A 3 7.41 13.05 -9.25
N LYS A 4 7.29 13.68 -8.08
CA LYS A 4 7.48 15.13 -7.94
C LYS A 4 8.98 15.45 -7.99
N ARG A 5 9.38 16.35 -8.89
CA ARG A 5 10.74 16.86 -9.02
C ARG A 5 10.77 18.38 -8.88
N LYS A 6 11.78 18.88 -8.18
CA LYS A 6 12.00 20.33 -8.03
C LYS A 6 12.06 20.98 -9.42
N ASN A 7 11.28 22.04 -9.62
CA ASN A 7 11.17 22.82 -10.86
C ASN A 7 10.62 22.08 -12.11
N ARG A 8 10.18 20.82 -11.99
CA ARG A 8 9.61 20.07 -13.12
C ARG A 8 8.19 19.54 -12.86
N GLY A 9 7.65 19.76 -11.66
CA GLY A 9 6.32 19.26 -11.30
C GLY A 9 6.30 17.74 -11.10
N ARG A 10 5.17 17.09 -11.39
CA ARG A 10 5.03 15.62 -11.39
C ARG A 10 5.28 15.11 -12.81
N ILE A 11 6.35 14.36 -12.99
CA ILE A 11 6.75 13.81 -14.30
C ILE A 11 7.06 12.32 -14.16
N ASP A 12 6.85 11.55 -15.22
CA ASP A 12 7.25 10.14 -15.28
C ASP A 12 8.73 10.02 -15.62
N VAL A 13 9.58 10.30 -14.62
CA VAL A 13 11.04 10.35 -14.76
C VAL A 13 11.61 9.05 -15.34
N TYR A 14 10.99 7.92 -15.00
CA TYR A 14 11.50 6.59 -15.31
C TYR A 14 10.76 5.89 -16.45
N GLY A 15 9.85 6.58 -17.15
CA GLY A 15 9.05 5.97 -18.22
C GLY A 15 8.20 4.79 -17.74
N LYS A 16 7.82 4.76 -16.45
CA LYS A 16 7.11 3.63 -15.84
C LYS A 16 5.60 3.67 -16.12
N TRP A 17 5.08 4.80 -16.59
CA TRP A 17 3.63 5.01 -16.72
C TRP A 17 2.98 4.04 -17.68
N GLU A 18 3.56 3.83 -18.87
CA GLU A 18 2.94 2.95 -19.88
C GLU A 18 2.80 1.50 -19.38
N ALA A 19 3.79 0.99 -18.64
CA ALA A 19 3.71 -0.34 -18.03
C ALA A 19 2.63 -0.42 -16.95
N ILE A 20 2.54 0.60 -16.07
CA ILE A 20 1.52 0.68 -15.02
C ILE A 20 0.12 0.73 -15.64
N LYS A 21 -0.08 1.61 -16.62
CA LYS A 21 -1.35 1.78 -17.33
C LYS A 21 -1.77 0.49 -18.01
N THR A 22 -0.85 -0.16 -18.72
CA THR A 22 -1.12 -1.44 -19.41
C THR A 22 -1.56 -2.51 -18.41
N LYS A 23 -0.88 -2.61 -17.27
CA LYS A 23 -1.26 -3.54 -16.19
C LYS A 23 -2.66 -3.24 -15.65
N TRP A 24 -2.94 -1.98 -15.33
CA TRP A 24 -4.24 -1.56 -14.78
C TRP A 24 -5.40 -1.84 -15.74
N VAL A 25 -5.26 -1.45 -17.01
CA VAL A 25 -6.29 -1.67 -18.03
C VAL A 25 -6.55 -3.17 -18.23
N SER A 26 -5.48 -3.97 -18.28
CA SER A 26 -5.60 -5.42 -18.36
C SER A 26 -6.36 -6.00 -17.16
N TYR A 27 -6.09 -5.54 -15.94
CA TYR A 27 -6.72 -6.09 -14.73
C TYR A 27 -8.18 -5.73 -14.66
N TYR A 28 -8.51 -4.48 -15.01
CA TYR A 28 -9.88 -4.01 -15.10
C TYR A 28 -10.69 -4.80 -16.14
N LEU A 29 -10.18 -4.92 -17.37
CA LEU A 29 -10.90 -5.59 -18.46
C LEU A 29 -11.06 -7.10 -18.22
N ASN A 30 -10.05 -7.75 -17.66
CA ASN A 30 -10.08 -9.18 -17.39
C ASN A 30 -10.70 -9.51 -16.02
N GLY A 31 -11.05 -8.51 -15.22
CA GLY A 31 -11.54 -8.69 -13.85
C GLY A 31 -10.54 -9.43 -12.95
N LYS A 32 -9.23 -9.21 -13.14
CA LYS A 32 -8.19 -9.86 -12.36
C LYS A 32 -8.10 -9.22 -10.98
N GLU A 33 -8.04 -10.05 -9.94
CA GLU A 33 -7.83 -9.64 -8.56
C GLU A 33 -6.37 -9.88 -8.16
N GLU A 34 -5.78 -8.91 -7.46
CA GLU A 34 -4.41 -8.97 -6.95
C GLU A 34 -4.30 -8.07 -5.70
N PRO A 35 -3.84 -8.61 -4.55
CA PRO A 35 -3.64 -7.83 -3.32
C PRO A 35 -2.82 -6.56 -3.58
N GLY A 36 -3.27 -5.44 -3.02
CA GLY A 36 -2.64 -4.13 -3.20
C GLY A 36 -2.84 -3.47 -4.58
N ILE A 37 -3.52 -4.12 -5.54
CA ILE A 37 -3.62 -3.63 -6.92
C ILE A 37 -5.06 -3.62 -7.46
N SER A 38 -5.83 -4.70 -7.31
CA SER A 38 -7.17 -4.82 -7.87
C SER A 38 -8.03 -5.76 -7.05
N VAL A 39 -9.28 -5.36 -6.80
CA VAL A 39 -10.27 -6.16 -6.07
C VAL A 39 -11.61 -6.07 -6.79
N LYS A 40 -12.36 -7.17 -6.81
CA LYS A 40 -13.68 -7.24 -7.41
C LYS A 40 -14.71 -7.64 -6.37
N LYS A 41 -15.46 -6.66 -5.88
CA LYS A 41 -16.52 -6.87 -4.88
C LYS A 41 -17.86 -6.34 -5.39
N ALA A 42 -18.90 -7.15 -5.27
CA ALA A 42 -20.27 -6.66 -5.35
C ALA A 42 -20.65 -6.04 -4.01
N VAL A 43 -21.10 -4.78 -4.03
CA VAL A 43 -21.46 -3.98 -2.85
C VAL A 43 -22.90 -3.48 -2.94
N ALA A 44 -23.56 -3.36 -1.80
CA ALA A 44 -24.88 -2.75 -1.62
C ALA A 44 -24.76 -1.27 -1.22
N ALA A 45 -25.89 -0.55 -1.14
CA ALA A 45 -25.90 0.86 -0.74
C ALA A 45 -25.48 1.09 0.73
N SER A 46 -25.54 0.06 1.57
CA SER A 46 -25.12 0.11 2.98
C SER A 46 -23.64 -0.22 3.20
N ASP A 47 -22.97 -0.74 2.17
CA ASP A 47 -21.59 -1.18 2.25
C ASP A 47 -20.62 0.00 2.10
N GLU A 48 -19.36 -0.20 2.46
CA GLU A 48 -18.30 0.80 2.29
C GLU A 48 -17.95 0.93 0.80
N TRP A 49 -17.81 2.15 0.27
CA TRP A 49 -17.54 2.37 -1.16
C TRP A 49 -16.05 2.64 -1.42
N CYS A 50 -15.21 1.97 -0.63
CA CYS A 50 -13.77 2.04 -0.68
C CYS A 50 -13.21 0.68 -1.09
N ALA A 51 -12.38 0.63 -2.14
CA ALA A 51 -11.83 -0.63 -2.64
C ALA A 51 -10.95 -1.31 -1.59
N GLU A 52 -10.19 -0.51 -0.83
CA GLU A 52 -9.29 -0.93 0.24
C GLU A 52 -10.03 -1.66 1.37
N ALA A 53 -11.32 -1.40 1.57
CA ALA A 53 -12.13 -2.13 2.56
C ALA A 53 -12.32 -3.62 2.20
N TYR A 54 -12.12 -3.97 0.94
CA TYR A 54 -12.30 -5.34 0.43
C TYR A 54 -11.00 -5.97 -0.06
N MET A 55 -9.91 -5.21 -0.08
CA MET A 55 -8.65 -5.66 -0.61
C MET A 55 -7.87 -6.44 0.46
N GLU A 56 -7.38 -7.62 0.10
CA GLU A 56 -6.47 -8.35 0.97
C GLU A 56 -5.14 -7.61 1.11
N THR A 57 -4.59 -7.60 2.32
CA THR A 57 -3.25 -7.07 2.59
C THR A 57 -2.23 -8.17 2.34
N ASP A 58 -1.27 -7.91 1.46
CA ASP A 58 -0.15 -8.83 1.24
C ASP A 58 0.83 -8.76 2.43
N TYR A 59 0.89 -9.84 3.20
CA TYR A 59 1.80 -10.02 4.32
C TYR A 59 3.06 -10.82 3.96
N SER A 60 3.27 -11.14 2.68
CA SER A 60 4.42 -11.95 2.23
C SER A 60 5.78 -11.36 2.60
N THR A 61 5.85 -10.05 2.80
CA THR A 61 7.08 -9.34 3.16
C THR A 61 7.32 -9.24 4.66
N LEU A 62 6.37 -9.65 5.52
CA LEU A 62 6.54 -9.61 6.97
C LEU A 62 7.50 -10.71 7.42
N SER A 63 8.59 -10.32 8.08
CA SER A 63 9.56 -11.24 8.64
C SER A 63 9.53 -11.24 10.18
N PRO A 64 10.02 -12.31 10.82
CA PRO A 64 10.25 -12.33 12.27
C PRO A 64 11.22 -11.21 12.74
N GLU A 65 12.09 -10.72 11.86
CA GLU A 65 13.01 -9.63 12.18
C GLU A 65 12.28 -8.28 12.30
N ASP A 66 11.28 -8.03 11.45
CA ASP A 66 10.43 -6.84 11.54
C ASP A 66 9.70 -6.80 12.89
N PHE A 67 9.19 -7.95 13.34
CA PHE A 67 8.56 -8.05 14.66
C PHE A 67 9.54 -7.72 15.79
N ARG A 68 10.74 -8.32 15.77
CA ARG A 68 11.78 -8.07 16.78
C ARG A 68 12.23 -6.60 16.79
N LYS A 69 12.35 -5.99 15.61
CA LYS A 69 12.73 -4.57 15.46
C LYS A 69 11.68 -3.66 16.08
N ASN A 70 10.40 -3.89 15.76
CA ASN A 70 9.29 -3.11 16.31
C ASN A 70 9.19 -3.26 17.83
N LEU A 71 9.36 -4.48 18.36
CA LEU A 71 9.33 -4.72 19.79
C LEU A 71 10.48 -4.00 20.53
N LYS A 72 11.70 -4.03 19.98
CA LYS A 72 12.83 -3.28 20.54
C LYS A 72 12.60 -1.78 20.51
N ALA A 73 12.07 -1.24 19.41
CA ALA A 73 11.75 0.18 19.29
C ALA A 73 10.71 0.61 20.32
N TYR A 74 9.67 -0.21 20.52
CA TYR A 74 8.64 0.05 21.54
C TYR A 74 9.22 0.05 22.95
N VAL A 75 10.01 -0.96 23.33
CA VAL A 75 10.65 -1.03 24.65
C VAL A 75 11.54 0.17 24.88
N LEU A 76 12.38 0.53 23.90
CA LEU A 76 13.26 1.70 24.00
C LEU A 76 12.47 2.99 24.20
N PHE A 77 11.38 3.18 23.44
CA PHE A 77 10.51 4.35 23.58
C PHE A 77 9.87 4.41 24.98
N ASN A 78 9.35 3.28 25.47
CA ASN A 78 8.74 3.20 26.79
C ASN A 78 9.73 3.56 27.90
N GLU A 79 10.95 3.01 27.85
CA GLU A 79 11.99 3.28 28.85
C GLU A 79 12.47 4.74 28.83
N LEU A 80 12.54 5.37 27.64
CA LEU A 80 13.08 6.72 27.51
C LEU A 80 12.04 7.83 27.77
N TYR A 81 10.74 7.55 27.58
CA TYR A 81 9.72 8.61 27.52
C TYR A 81 8.48 8.36 28.36
N LEU A 82 8.17 7.12 28.75
CA LEU A 82 6.93 6.79 29.47
C LEU A 82 7.16 6.36 30.92
N LYS A 83 8.40 6.03 31.30
CA LYS A 83 8.73 5.54 32.65
C LYS A 83 8.93 6.64 33.71
N ASP A 84 8.98 7.90 33.31
CA ASP A 84 9.13 9.06 34.19
C ASP A 84 7.80 9.79 34.50
N GLU A 85 6.65 9.20 34.16
CA GLU A 85 5.31 9.52 34.72
C GLU A 85 4.94 8.54 35.85
#